data_AF-A0A7V9NFL0-F1
#
_entry.id   AF-A0A7V9NFL0-F1
#
_cell.length_a   1.000
_cell.length_b   1.000
_cell.length_c   1.000
_cell.angle_alpha   90.00
_cell.angle_beta   90.00
_cell.angle_gamma   90.00
#
_symmetry.space_group_name_H-M   'P 1'
#
loop_
_entity.id
_entity.type
_entity.pdbx_description
1 polymer ?
#
loop_
_entity_poly.entity_id
_entity_poly.type
_entity_poly.pdbx_seq_one_letter_code
_entity_poly.pdbx_strand_id
1 'polypeptide(L)'
;MTLTATTFETVACYLCGSRAHREFVQAEDDLGGTPGRFRFVRCLDCGLAYQNPRLPLGRIGAYYDDAYIAHRKKRNWGVLTPLFERAMHKLDIDKAAIVSRYLPLGPATQVLDVGCAVGTFLAHLRSRYDAGVTGVDFKDLSSAETLRDVEFHCGLFYEADLTASRFDLVTMWHFLEHDYDPMRSLATAIRVLKPGGTLVVEVPRLDSRTFAWFGDRWPGLQAPQHTVLYDRETLLRAVGTCGFDVVDYLPYGAFPRLLLPVYRRRLSTAERPRAESRQGNRSVFRRPAPHPAGDAVRKALEPGHADGDLPEARMSVLRGAAGALVITLASVVVLIAGVVTLFRARRLYSAIARLAARAVLATYGVRVRVQGQIPFPRTQTVYISNHTSTLDLFVLVALGLPNCRFFLSGFLRKFVPLGIIAWAMGTFFTVPQDRPDERRRIFKRAADTLRRTGESVYLSPEGGRITTGEIGHFNKGAFHMATDLRVPIVPMYFHIPKAIDPGLGYGARRGTVTVHVLPQIETGTWTEDEVMTNKERVRETFVRVHQELQCA
;
A
#
# COMPACT_ATOMS: atom_id res chain seq x y z
N MET A 1 22.67 18.15 -8.81
CA MET A 1 21.89 19.15 -9.54
C MET A 1 20.65 19.47 -8.72
N THR A 2 20.64 20.65 -8.12
CA THR A 2 19.50 21.26 -7.42
C THR A 2 18.37 21.45 -8.44
N LEU A 3 17.27 20.71 -8.28
CA LEU A 3 16.07 20.91 -9.10
C LEU A 3 15.52 22.30 -8.79
N THR A 4 15.76 23.23 -9.72
CA THR A 4 15.16 24.56 -9.74
C THR A 4 13.63 24.44 -9.77
N ALA A 5 12.96 25.40 -9.13
CA ALA A 5 11.50 25.48 -8.97
C ALA A 5 10.74 24.98 -10.20
N THR A 6 9.97 23.91 -10.03
CA THR A 6 9.09 23.36 -11.07
C THR A 6 8.09 24.44 -11.46
N THR A 7 8.21 25.00 -12.66
CA THR A 7 7.25 25.99 -13.17
C THR A 7 5.95 25.26 -13.51
N PHE A 8 4.93 25.42 -12.67
CA PHE A 8 3.59 24.89 -12.92
C PHE A 8 2.81 25.82 -13.87
N GLU A 9 1.86 25.26 -14.63
CA GLU A 9 0.94 26.02 -15.48
C GLU A 9 -0.49 26.01 -14.92
N THR A 10 -1.17 27.14 -14.98
CA THR A 10 -2.59 27.22 -14.60
C THR A 10 -3.49 26.88 -15.80
N VAL A 11 -4.49 26.05 -15.59
CA VAL A 11 -5.43 25.63 -16.65
C VAL A 11 -6.88 25.93 -16.28
N ALA A 12 -7.71 26.13 -17.30
CA ALA A 12 -9.16 26.15 -17.16
C ALA A 12 -9.70 24.73 -16.93
N CYS A 13 -10.92 24.60 -16.42
CA CYS A 13 -11.58 23.31 -16.25
C CYS A 13 -11.72 22.60 -17.61
N TYR A 14 -11.23 21.37 -17.70
CA TYR A 14 -11.27 20.58 -18.95
C TYR A 14 -12.67 20.37 -19.50
N LEU A 15 -13.69 20.26 -18.63
CA LEU A 15 -15.05 19.94 -19.04
C LEU A 15 -15.87 21.16 -19.49
N CYS A 16 -15.73 22.31 -18.80
CA CYS A 16 -16.61 23.47 -19.04
C CYS A 16 -15.88 24.79 -19.37
N GLY A 17 -14.55 24.80 -19.36
CA GLY A 17 -13.75 25.99 -19.64
C GLY A 17 -13.73 27.05 -18.52
N SER A 18 -14.45 26.83 -17.42
CA SER A 18 -14.44 27.77 -16.28
C SER A 18 -13.08 27.85 -15.61
N ARG A 19 -12.74 29.05 -15.10
CA ARG A 19 -11.59 29.29 -14.23
C ARG A 19 -11.98 29.34 -12.75
N ALA A 20 -13.28 29.32 -12.43
CA ALA A 20 -13.78 29.37 -11.07
C ALA A 20 -13.62 28.00 -10.40
N HIS A 21 -12.78 27.94 -9.36
CA HIS A 21 -12.49 26.70 -8.65
C HIS A 21 -12.22 26.93 -7.17
N ARG A 22 -12.39 25.89 -6.36
CA ARG A 22 -11.95 25.84 -4.96
C ARG A 22 -10.90 24.77 -4.76
N GLU A 23 -10.03 24.94 -3.77
CA GLU A 23 -9.10 23.88 -3.38
C GLU A 23 -9.87 22.63 -2.95
N PHE A 24 -9.34 21.46 -3.34
CA PHE A 24 -9.99 20.17 -3.07
C PHE A 24 -9.09 19.23 -2.28
N VAL A 25 -7.91 18.89 -2.80
CA VAL A 25 -6.95 18.02 -2.11
C VAL A 25 -5.52 18.33 -2.55
N GLN A 26 -4.55 18.15 -1.65
CA GLN A 26 -3.13 18.16 -1.98
C GLN A 26 -2.58 16.74 -1.82
N ALA A 27 -1.85 16.26 -2.82
CA ALA A 27 -1.25 14.94 -2.83
C ALA A 27 0.28 15.03 -2.99
N GLU A 28 1.00 14.08 -2.39
CA GLU A 28 2.44 13.88 -2.60
C GLU A 28 2.64 12.79 -3.67
N ASP A 29 3.80 12.76 -4.35
CA ASP A 29 4.14 11.65 -5.25
C ASP A 29 4.40 10.37 -4.45
N ASP A 30 3.31 9.61 -4.24
CA ASP A 30 3.35 8.32 -3.57
C ASP A 30 4.09 7.25 -4.40
N LEU A 31 4.40 7.53 -5.68
CA LEU A 31 4.76 6.53 -6.67
C LEU A 31 6.24 6.53 -7.08
N GLY A 32 6.81 7.69 -7.39
CA GLY A 32 8.22 7.87 -7.77
C GLY A 32 9.12 8.24 -6.58
N GLY A 33 8.53 8.71 -5.48
CA GLY A 33 9.29 9.27 -4.37
C GLY A 33 10.01 10.58 -4.74
N THR A 34 9.54 11.26 -5.79
CA THR A 34 10.02 12.58 -6.19
C THR A 34 9.39 13.62 -5.26
N PRO A 35 10.17 14.49 -4.60
CA PRO A 35 9.61 15.53 -3.74
C PRO A 35 8.67 16.46 -4.53
N GLY A 36 7.43 16.61 -4.08
CA GLY A 36 6.46 17.53 -4.67
C GLY A 36 5.09 17.42 -4.00
N ARG A 37 4.43 18.57 -3.78
CA ARG A 37 3.02 18.65 -3.39
C ARG A 37 2.21 19.16 -4.57
N PHE A 38 1.28 18.35 -5.03
CA PHE A 38 0.46 18.62 -6.19
C PHE A 38 -0.95 18.95 -5.76
N ARG A 39 -1.45 20.10 -6.22
CA ARG A 39 -2.76 20.61 -5.83
C ARG A 39 -3.81 20.20 -6.84
N PHE A 40 -4.89 19.62 -6.34
CA PHE A 40 -6.13 19.42 -7.07
C PHE A 40 -7.17 20.42 -6.60
N VAL A 41 -7.89 20.98 -7.56
CA VAL A 41 -9.01 21.91 -7.36
C VAL A 41 -10.30 21.25 -7.85
N ARG A 42 -11.44 21.75 -7.37
CA ARG A 42 -12.77 21.37 -7.87
C ARG A 42 -13.41 22.57 -8.55
N CYS A 43 -13.84 22.39 -9.79
CA CYS A 43 -14.59 23.39 -10.55
C CYS A 43 -15.88 23.77 -9.81
N LEU A 44 -16.19 25.06 -9.71
CA LEU A 44 -17.41 25.54 -9.08
C LEU A 44 -18.65 25.38 -9.97
N ASP A 45 -18.48 25.31 -11.28
CA ASP A 45 -19.59 25.29 -12.24
C ASP A 45 -20.01 23.85 -12.62
N CYS A 46 -19.05 22.94 -12.78
CA CYS A 46 -19.33 21.56 -13.22
C CYS A 46 -18.89 20.47 -12.24
N GLY A 47 -18.20 20.83 -11.15
CA GLY A 47 -17.78 19.86 -10.12
C GLY A 47 -16.58 18.98 -10.47
N LEU A 48 -16.03 19.04 -11.70
CA LEU A 48 -14.84 18.27 -12.09
C LEU A 48 -13.65 18.60 -11.18
N ALA A 49 -12.96 17.57 -10.69
CA ALA A 49 -11.72 17.72 -9.95
C ALA A 49 -10.51 17.54 -10.88
N TYR A 50 -9.54 18.44 -10.80
CA TYR A 50 -8.37 18.43 -11.68
C TYR A 50 -7.17 19.12 -11.04
N GLN A 51 -5.98 18.80 -11.52
CA GLN A 51 -4.75 19.40 -11.03
C GLN A 51 -4.64 20.85 -11.52
N ASN A 52 -4.47 21.79 -10.58
CA ASN A 52 -4.28 23.21 -10.91
C ASN A 52 -3.51 23.97 -9.81
N PRO A 53 -2.33 24.55 -10.09
CA PRO A 53 -1.63 24.48 -11.37
C PRO A 53 -1.05 23.07 -11.59
N ARG A 54 -0.93 22.66 -12.85
CA ARG A 54 -0.40 21.34 -13.25
C ARG A 54 1.03 21.43 -13.77
N LEU A 55 1.70 20.29 -13.88
CA LEU A 55 2.98 20.25 -14.58
C LEU A 55 2.78 20.41 -16.10
N PRO A 56 3.61 21.21 -16.79
CA PRO A 56 3.62 21.26 -18.25
C PRO A 56 3.93 19.89 -18.86
N LEU A 57 3.36 19.59 -20.03
CA LEU A 57 3.51 18.31 -20.73
C LEU A 57 4.98 17.92 -20.94
N GLY A 58 5.83 18.87 -21.34
CA GLY A 58 7.27 18.62 -21.53
C GLY A 58 8.05 18.23 -20.26
N ARG A 59 7.43 18.34 -19.08
CA ARG A 59 8.05 18.03 -17.78
C ARG A 59 7.45 16.80 -17.11
N ILE A 60 6.25 16.34 -17.51
CA ILE A 60 5.62 15.18 -16.88
C ILE A 60 6.45 13.90 -17.07
N GLY A 61 7.22 13.81 -18.17
CA GLY A 61 8.11 12.69 -18.45
C GLY A 61 9.07 12.35 -17.31
N ALA A 62 9.53 13.35 -16.55
CA ALA A 62 10.40 13.15 -15.38
C ALA A 62 9.71 12.44 -14.19
N TYR A 63 8.37 12.41 -14.18
CA TYR A 63 7.55 11.69 -13.20
C TYR A 63 7.07 10.32 -13.73
N TYR A 64 7.45 9.97 -14.96
CA TYR A 64 7.31 8.64 -15.55
C TYR A 64 8.67 7.93 -15.55
N ASP A 65 9.23 7.65 -14.36
CA ASP A 65 10.47 6.88 -14.18
C ASP A 65 10.38 5.48 -14.83
N ASP A 66 11.53 4.82 -15.06
CA ASP A 66 11.66 3.42 -15.54
C ASP A 66 10.85 2.38 -14.73
N ALA A 67 10.33 2.79 -13.56
CA ALA A 67 9.42 2.02 -12.73
C ALA A 67 7.93 2.17 -13.08
N TYR A 68 7.57 2.96 -14.10
CA TYR A 68 6.20 3.13 -14.57
C TYR A 68 5.62 1.78 -15.03
N ILE A 69 4.37 1.52 -14.64
CA ILE A 69 3.70 0.21 -14.73
C ILE A 69 3.60 -0.27 -16.19
N ALA A 70 3.56 0.66 -17.15
CA ALA A 70 3.55 0.37 -18.57
C ALA A 70 4.90 -0.15 -19.09
N HIS A 71 6.04 0.26 -18.51
CA HIS A 71 7.39 -0.18 -18.93
C HIS A 71 7.83 -1.45 -18.24
N ARG A 72 7.00 -2.50 -18.27
CA ARG A 72 7.40 -3.81 -17.76
C ARG A 72 8.52 -4.44 -18.60
N LYS A 73 9.75 -3.96 -18.45
CA LYS A 73 10.91 -4.87 -18.42
C LYS A 73 10.59 -5.86 -17.30
N LYS A 74 10.54 -7.16 -17.64
CA LYS A 74 10.29 -8.27 -16.71
C LYS A 74 11.12 -8.06 -15.44
N ARG A 75 10.50 -7.49 -14.39
CA ARG A 75 11.16 -7.40 -13.09
C ARG A 75 11.21 -8.82 -12.59
N ASN A 76 12.41 -9.39 -12.46
CA ASN A 76 12.57 -10.75 -11.99
C ASN A 76 12.17 -10.79 -10.50
N TRP A 77 10.91 -11.13 -10.22
CA TRP A 77 10.37 -11.29 -8.86
C TRP A 77 10.81 -12.61 -8.24
N GLY A 78 11.85 -13.25 -8.79
CA GLY A 78 12.32 -14.57 -8.42
C GLY A 78 11.17 -15.58 -8.53
N VAL A 79 10.90 -16.28 -7.44
CA VAL A 79 9.87 -17.32 -7.33
C VAL A 79 8.43 -16.83 -7.57
N LEU A 80 8.15 -15.52 -7.48
CA LEU A 80 6.80 -14.96 -7.64
C LEU A 80 6.48 -14.53 -9.08
N THR A 81 7.46 -14.56 -9.99
CA THR A 81 7.29 -14.15 -11.39
C THR A 81 6.13 -14.88 -12.09
N PRO A 82 5.98 -16.22 -11.98
CA PRO A 82 4.89 -16.94 -12.65
C PRO A 82 3.50 -16.55 -12.11
N LEU A 83 3.39 -16.28 -10.81
CA LEU A 83 2.13 -15.87 -10.20
C LEU A 83 1.71 -14.48 -10.68
N PHE A 84 2.68 -13.56 -10.79
CA PHE A 84 2.46 -12.21 -11.29
C PHE A 84 2.09 -12.18 -12.78
N GLU A 85 2.78 -12.97 -13.61
CA GLU A 85 2.43 -13.13 -15.02
C GLU A 85 1.03 -13.71 -15.19
N ARG A 86 0.67 -14.72 -14.38
CA ARG A 86 -0.68 -15.31 -14.39
C ARG A 86 -1.76 -14.32 -13.96
N ALA A 87 -1.50 -13.50 -12.95
CA ALA A 87 -2.43 -12.46 -12.50
C ALA A 87 -2.67 -11.39 -13.58
N MET A 88 -1.65 -11.09 -14.38
CA MET A 88 -1.70 -10.05 -15.39
C MET A 88 -2.34 -10.54 -16.68
N HIS A 89 -2.04 -11.77 -17.09
CA HIS A 89 -2.78 -12.44 -18.14
C HIS A 89 -4.27 -12.55 -17.79
N LYS A 90 -4.60 -12.81 -16.51
CA LYS A 90 -5.98 -12.79 -16.04
C LYS A 90 -6.65 -11.42 -16.19
N LEU A 91 -5.92 -10.32 -15.99
CA LEU A 91 -6.44 -8.97 -16.19
C LEU A 91 -6.85 -8.74 -17.64
N ASP A 92 -6.02 -9.13 -18.60
CA ASP A 92 -6.31 -8.97 -20.03
C ASP A 92 -7.50 -9.84 -20.47
N ILE A 93 -7.64 -11.06 -19.91
CA ILE A 93 -8.84 -11.89 -20.08
C ILE A 93 -10.09 -11.18 -19.53
N ASP A 94 -10.00 -10.63 -18.33
CA ASP A 94 -11.15 -9.97 -17.68
C ASP A 94 -11.57 -8.70 -18.46
N LYS A 95 -10.61 -7.93 -19.01
CA LYS A 95 -10.87 -6.81 -19.94
C LYS A 95 -11.59 -7.27 -21.21
N ALA A 96 -11.09 -8.32 -21.87
CA ALA A 96 -11.71 -8.86 -23.07
C ALA A 96 -13.13 -9.40 -22.79
N ALA A 97 -13.35 -9.99 -21.62
CA ALA A 97 -14.66 -10.47 -21.18
C ALA A 97 -15.66 -9.35 -20.81
N ILE A 98 -15.18 -8.13 -20.55
CA ILE A 98 -16.04 -6.94 -20.42
C ILE A 98 -16.42 -6.45 -21.81
N VAL A 99 -15.44 -6.25 -22.68
CA VAL A 99 -15.63 -5.76 -24.06
C VAL A 99 -16.58 -6.65 -24.85
N SER A 100 -16.42 -7.98 -24.75
CA SER A 100 -17.23 -8.94 -25.50
C SER A 100 -18.72 -8.96 -25.15
N ARG A 101 -19.14 -8.23 -24.10
CA ARG A 101 -20.56 -8.05 -23.74
C ARG A 101 -21.26 -7.03 -24.64
N TYR A 102 -20.50 -6.10 -25.23
CA TYR A 102 -21.03 -4.98 -26.00
C TYR A 102 -20.82 -5.16 -27.50
N LEU A 103 -19.81 -5.92 -27.90
CA LEU A 103 -19.47 -6.17 -29.30
C LEU A 103 -18.88 -7.58 -29.47
N PRO A 104 -19.28 -8.35 -30.51
CA PRO A 104 -18.61 -9.61 -30.85
C PRO A 104 -17.18 -9.34 -31.35
N LEU A 105 -16.21 -10.02 -30.74
CA LEU A 105 -14.80 -9.96 -31.14
C LEU A 105 -14.49 -11.08 -32.15
N GLY A 106 -13.84 -10.72 -33.26
CA GLY A 106 -13.42 -11.66 -34.29
C GLY A 106 -12.48 -11.04 -35.34
N PRO A 107 -12.17 -11.76 -36.43
CA PRO A 107 -11.26 -11.32 -37.48
C PRO A 107 -11.67 -10.01 -38.17
N ALA A 108 -12.97 -9.73 -38.25
CA ALA A 108 -13.50 -8.52 -38.86
C ALA A 108 -13.44 -7.28 -37.94
N THR A 109 -13.17 -7.48 -36.65
CA THR A 109 -13.18 -6.40 -35.66
C THR A 109 -11.88 -5.59 -35.73
N GLN A 110 -12.01 -4.26 -35.80
CA GLN A 110 -10.89 -3.32 -35.68
C GLN A 110 -10.92 -2.64 -34.30
N VAL A 111 -9.86 -2.83 -33.52
CA VAL A 111 -9.73 -2.33 -32.14
C VAL A 111 -8.58 -1.34 -32.03
N LEU A 112 -8.85 -0.19 -31.41
CA LEU A 112 -7.85 0.78 -31.00
C LEU A 112 -7.74 0.80 -29.48
N ASP A 113 -6.54 0.60 -28.94
CA ASP A 113 -6.26 0.80 -27.50
C ASP A 113 -5.45 2.08 -27.31
N VAL A 114 -6.01 3.03 -26.55
CA VAL A 114 -5.41 4.34 -26.26
C VAL A 114 -4.76 4.30 -24.87
N GLY A 115 -3.47 4.63 -24.82
CA GLY A 115 -2.63 4.32 -23.65
C GLY A 115 -2.28 2.84 -23.58
N CYS A 116 -1.94 2.23 -24.73
CA CYS A 116 -1.81 0.77 -24.85
C CYS A 116 -0.60 0.17 -24.12
N ALA A 117 0.30 1.01 -23.59
CA ALA A 117 1.53 0.57 -22.94
C ALA A 117 2.31 -0.40 -23.85
N VAL A 118 2.83 -1.49 -23.29
CA VAL A 118 3.51 -2.54 -24.07
C VAL A 118 2.54 -3.42 -24.87
N GLY A 119 1.23 -3.16 -24.90
CA GLY A 119 0.29 -3.85 -25.79
C GLY A 119 -0.08 -5.28 -25.38
N THR A 120 -0.05 -5.65 -24.09
CA THR A 120 -0.43 -7.01 -23.65
C THR A 120 -1.91 -7.32 -23.92
N PHE A 121 -2.78 -6.33 -23.75
CA PHE A 121 -4.20 -6.43 -24.07
C PHE A 121 -4.42 -6.62 -25.58
N LEU A 122 -3.75 -5.83 -26.42
CA LEU A 122 -3.80 -5.97 -27.88
C LEU A 122 -3.32 -7.37 -28.33
N ALA A 123 -2.21 -7.85 -27.76
CA ALA A 123 -1.69 -9.20 -28.04
C ALA A 123 -2.70 -10.29 -27.62
N HIS A 124 -3.40 -10.11 -26.51
CA HIS A 124 -4.47 -11.02 -26.09
C HIS A 124 -5.63 -11.02 -27.10
N LEU A 125 -6.07 -9.85 -27.57
CA LEU A 125 -7.14 -9.74 -28.56
C LEU A 125 -6.77 -10.41 -29.89
N ARG A 126 -5.56 -10.13 -30.40
CA ARG A 126 -5.04 -10.74 -31.62
C ARG A 126 -4.94 -12.26 -31.50
N SER A 127 -4.32 -12.77 -30.43
CA SER A 127 -4.11 -14.22 -30.26
C SER A 127 -5.41 -15.01 -30.03
N ARG A 128 -6.38 -14.42 -29.32
CA ARG A 128 -7.60 -15.14 -28.91
C ARG A 128 -8.77 -14.99 -29.90
N TYR A 129 -8.86 -13.84 -30.58
CA TYR A 129 -10.00 -13.48 -31.42
C TYR A 129 -9.61 -13.11 -32.85
N ASP A 130 -8.32 -13.08 -33.18
CA ASP A 130 -7.81 -12.69 -34.50
C ASP A 130 -8.20 -11.26 -34.92
N ALA A 131 -8.51 -10.40 -33.95
CA ALA A 131 -8.93 -9.02 -34.20
C ALA A 131 -7.78 -8.17 -34.76
N GLY A 132 -8.12 -7.24 -35.66
CA GLY A 132 -7.20 -6.18 -36.09
C GLY A 132 -6.99 -5.19 -34.96
N VAL A 133 -5.72 -4.93 -34.61
CA VAL A 133 -5.35 -4.13 -33.44
C VAL A 133 -4.43 -2.96 -33.81
N THR A 134 -4.71 -1.80 -33.24
CA THR A 134 -3.89 -0.59 -33.31
C THR A 134 -3.67 -0.06 -31.90
N GLY A 135 -2.48 0.45 -31.62
CA GLY A 135 -2.12 1.02 -30.32
C GLY A 135 -1.66 2.47 -30.43
N VAL A 136 -1.99 3.28 -29.42
CA VAL A 136 -1.45 4.63 -29.24
C VAL A 136 -0.90 4.75 -27.84
N ASP A 137 0.32 5.27 -27.68
CA ASP A 137 0.88 5.62 -26.36
C ASP A 137 1.79 6.84 -26.47
N PHE A 138 1.88 7.63 -25.39
CA PHE A 138 2.70 8.83 -25.34
C PHE A 138 4.21 8.52 -25.45
N LYS A 139 4.64 7.33 -25.02
CA LYS A 139 6.04 6.91 -25.10
C LYS A 139 6.26 5.93 -26.24
N ASP A 140 7.43 6.01 -26.87
CA ASP A 140 7.80 5.04 -27.89
C ASP A 140 8.03 3.65 -27.28
N LEU A 141 7.10 2.75 -27.57
CA LEU A 141 7.06 1.36 -27.11
C LEU A 141 7.08 0.38 -28.28
N SER A 142 7.34 0.86 -29.50
CA SER A 142 7.34 0.07 -30.74
C SER A 142 8.28 -1.14 -30.71
N SER A 143 9.32 -1.10 -29.89
CA SER A 143 10.26 -2.21 -29.69
C SER A 143 9.74 -3.37 -28.82
N ALA A 144 8.57 -3.24 -28.20
CA ALA A 144 7.99 -4.30 -27.38
C ALA A 144 7.59 -5.51 -28.23
N GLU A 145 7.92 -6.73 -27.76
CA GLU A 145 7.62 -7.98 -28.48
C GLU A 145 6.11 -8.15 -28.76
N THR A 146 5.26 -7.73 -27.83
CA THR A 146 3.80 -7.76 -27.92
C THR A 146 3.21 -6.76 -28.92
N LEU A 147 3.99 -5.75 -29.33
CA LEU A 147 3.62 -4.78 -30.37
C LEU A 147 4.26 -5.09 -31.73
N ARG A 148 4.99 -6.20 -31.84
CA ARG A 148 5.49 -6.67 -33.13
C ARG A 148 4.31 -6.93 -34.07
N ASP A 149 4.40 -6.37 -35.28
CA ASP A 149 3.36 -6.44 -36.31
C ASP A 149 2.01 -5.84 -35.86
N VAL A 150 2.04 -4.85 -34.96
CA VAL A 150 0.90 -4.04 -34.55
C VAL A 150 1.14 -2.61 -35.03
N GLU A 151 0.13 -2.00 -35.65
CA GLU A 151 0.19 -0.57 -35.97
C GLU A 151 0.25 0.25 -34.67
N PHE A 152 1.32 1.01 -34.49
CA PHE A 152 1.58 1.74 -33.25
C PHE A 152 1.87 3.22 -33.54
N HIS A 153 1.20 4.09 -32.80
CA HIS A 153 1.34 5.55 -32.89
C HIS A 153 1.95 6.10 -31.59
N CYS A 154 3.13 6.72 -31.69
CA CYS A 154 3.79 7.36 -30.56
C CYS A 154 3.37 8.83 -30.44
N GLY A 155 2.77 9.23 -29.32
CA GLY A 155 2.45 10.61 -29.03
C GLY A 155 1.09 10.80 -28.35
N LEU A 156 0.58 12.03 -28.42
CA LEU A 156 -0.74 12.37 -27.90
C LEU A 156 -1.83 11.79 -28.80
N PHE A 157 -2.85 11.17 -28.20
CA PHE A 157 -3.91 10.50 -28.96
C PHE A 157 -4.65 11.42 -29.92
N TYR A 158 -4.99 12.62 -29.47
CA TYR A 158 -5.69 13.61 -30.30
C TYR A 158 -4.81 14.27 -31.39
N GLU A 159 -3.54 13.87 -31.50
CA GLU A 159 -2.61 14.29 -32.55
C GLU A 159 -2.21 13.13 -33.48
N ALA A 160 -2.60 11.89 -33.14
CA ALA A 160 -2.26 10.71 -33.92
C ALA A 160 -2.96 10.72 -35.30
N ASP A 161 -2.20 10.36 -36.33
CA ASP A 161 -2.68 10.26 -37.71
C ASP A 161 -3.47 8.96 -37.91
N LEU A 162 -4.71 8.96 -37.40
CA LEU A 162 -5.63 7.84 -37.44
C LEU A 162 -6.76 8.11 -38.43
N THR A 163 -7.02 7.12 -39.28
CA THR A 163 -8.13 7.10 -40.23
C THR A 163 -9.47 7.25 -39.50
N ALA A 164 -10.31 8.17 -39.98
CA ALA A 164 -11.66 8.35 -39.46
C ALA A 164 -12.54 7.12 -39.74
N SER A 165 -13.50 6.84 -38.85
CA SER A 165 -14.49 5.77 -38.99
C SER A 165 -13.90 4.38 -39.33
N ARG A 166 -12.77 4.03 -38.71
CA ARG A 166 -12.07 2.76 -38.91
C ARG A 166 -12.38 1.73 -37.84
N PHE A 167 -12.54 2.14 -36.59
CA PHE A 167 -12.55 1.21 -35.46
C PHE A 167 -13.97 0.85 -35.04
N ASP A 168 -14.20 -0.43 -34.75
CA ASP A 168 -15.43 -0.92 -34.12
C ASP A 168 -15.40 -0.69 -32.61
N LEU A 169 -14.20 -0.66 -32.03
CA LEU A 169 -13.96 -0.51 -30.60
C LEU A 169 -12.76 0.41 -30.34
N VAL A 170 -12.94 1.36 -29.43
CA VAL A 170 -11.87 2.13 -28.80
C VAL A 170 -11.86 1.82 -27.31
N THR A 171 -10.69 1.48 -26.76
CA THR A 171 -10.51 1.28 -25.31
C THR A 171 -9.57 2.30 -24.71
N MET A 172 -9.88 2.75 -23.49
CA MET A 172 -9.08 3.66 -22.67
C MET A 172 -8.97 3.05 -21.26
N TRP A 173 -7.99 2.16 -21.06
CA TRP A 173 -7.75 1.52 -19.76
C TRP A 173 -6.77 2.34 -18.93
N HIS A 174 -7.24 3.06 -17.91
CA HIS A 174 -6.39 3.92 -17.09
C HIS A 174 -5.59 4.94 -17.91
N PHE A 175 -6.28 5.60 -18.84
CA PHE A 175 -5.70 6.60 -19.74
C PHE A 175 -6.28 7.99 -19.49
N LEU A 176 -7.61 8.10 -19.47
CA LEU A 176 -8.30 9.39 -19.51
C LEU A 176 -8.02 10.28 -18.29
N GLU A 177 -7.63 9.69 -17.15
CA GLU A 177 -7.21 10.39 -15.94
C GLU A 177 -5.81 11.04 -16.05
N HIS A 178 -4.99 10.57 -16.99
CA HIS A 178 -3.65 11.09 -17.28
C HIS A 178 -3.65 12.14 -18.39
N ASP A 179 -4.75 12.25 -19.14
CA ASP A 179 -4.78 13.03 -20.36
C ASP A 179 -4.69 14.54 -20.10
N TYR A 180 -3.97 15.23 -20.98
CA TYR A 180 -3.79 16.68 -20.91
C TYR A 180 -4.96 17.44 -21.54
N ASP A 181 -5.74 16.78 -22.41
CA ASP A 181 -6.96 17.33 -23.03
C ASP A 181 -8.03 16.23 -23.23
N PRO A 182 -8.68 15.78 -22.13
CA PRO A 182 -9.60 14.64 -22.16
C PRO A 182 -10.80 14.84 -23.09
N MET A 183 -11.29 16.07 -23.23
CA MET A 183 -12.43 16.36 -24.12
C MET A 183 -12.03 16.24 -25.59
N ARG A 184 -10.81 16.66 -25.96
CA ARG A 184 -10.29 16.48 -27.32
C ARG A 184 -9.97 15.01 -27.62
N SER A 185 -9.51 14.24 -26.65
CA SER A 185 -9.38 12.78 -26.80
C SER A 185 -10.73 12.10 -27.00
N LEU A 186 -11.76 12.44 -26.22
CA LEU A 186 -13.10 11.89 -26.42
C LEU A 186 -13.69 12.26 -27.79
N ALA A 187 -13.49 13.51 -28.25
CA ALA A 187 -13.87 13.92 -29.60
C ALA A 187 -13.10 13.14 -30.69
N THR A 188 -11.81 12.89 -30.47
CA THR A 188 -10.99 12.05 -31.37
C THR A 188 -11.51 10.62 -31.41
N ALA A 189 -11.92 10.05 -30.27
CA ALA A 189 -12.51 8.72 -30.22
C ALA A 189 -13.78 8.63 -31.07
N ILE A 190 -14.66 9.63 -31.03
CA ILE A 190 -15.84 9.69 -31.93
C ILE A 190 -15.43 9.71 -33.39
N ARG A 191 -14.44 10.54 -33.75
CA ARG A 191 -13.97 10.67 -35.15
C ARG A 191 -13.46 9.33 -35.72
N VAL A 192 -12.71 8.57 -34.93
CA VAL A 192 -12.06 7.34 -35.40
C VAL A 192 -12.96 6.11 -35.31
N LEU A 193 -14.01 6.15 -34.47
CA LEU A 193 -15.02 5.10 -34.40
C LEU A 193 -15.92 5.10 -35.63
N LYS A 194 -16.26 3.90 -36.11
CA LYS A 194 -17.36 3.70 -37.05
C LYS A 194 -18.69 4.19 -36.43
N PRO A 195 -19.68 4.57 -37.24
CA PRO A 195 -21.05 4.73 -36.75
C PRO A 195 -21.52 3.45 -36.01
N GLY A 196 -21.99 3.60 -34.77
CA GLY A 196 -22.36 2.48 -33.91
C GLY A 196 -21.20 1.76 -33.21
N GLY A 197 -19.96 2.24 -33.39
CA GLY A 197 -18.78 1.75 -32.68
C GLY A 197 -18.85 2.02 -31.17
N THR A 198 -18.10 1.25 -30.39
CA THR A 198 -18.14 1.28 -28.93
C THR A 198 -16.89 1.93 -28.35
N LEU A 199 -17.06 2.82 -27.37
CA LEU A 199 -15.98 3.32 -26.50
C LEU A 199 -16.08 2.66 -25.12
N VAL A 200 -14.96 2.12 -24.62
CA VAL A 200 -14.84 1.62 -23.24
C VAL A 200 -13.79 2.44 -22.48
N VAL A 201 -14.18 3.04 -21.36
CA VAL A 201 -13.30 3.85 -20.51
C VAL A 201 -13.26 3.27 -19.10
N GLU A 202 -12.06 3.05 -18.56
CA GLU A 202 -11.84 2.71 -17.15
C GLU A 202 -10.97 3.78 -16.48
N VAL A 203 -11.49 4.42 -15.43
CA VAL A 203 -10.80 5.43 -14.62
C VAL A 203 -11.01 5.18 -13.11
N PRO A 204 -10.10 5.66 -12.24
CA PRO A 204 -10.33 5.69 -10.80
C PRO A 204 -11.57 6.51 -10.45
N ARG A 205 -12.41 5.96 -9.56
CA ARG A 205 -13.64 6.62 -9.10
C ARG A 205 -13.43 7.43 -7.83
N LEU A 206 -13.57 8.75 -7.93
CA LEU A 206 -13.40 9.69 -6.83
C LEU A 206 -14.47 9.57 -5.73
N ASP A 207 -15.72 9.27 -6.07
CA ASP A 207 -16.82 9.02 -5.12
C ASP A 207 -16.79 7.60 -4.52
N SER A 208 -15.64 6.94 -4.52
CA SER A 208 -15.45 5.61 -3.94
C SER A 208 -15.27 5.64 -2.42
N ARG A 209 -15.64 4.53 -1.75
CA ARG A 209 -15.34 4.32 -0.33
C ARG A 209 -13.84 4.33 -0.04
N THR A 210 -13.01 3.92 -0.99
CA THR A 210 -11.56 3.94 -0.82
C THR A 210 -11.03 5.37 -0.79
N PHE A 211 -11.55 6.28 -1.62
CA PHE A 211 -11.24 7.71 -1.49
C PHE A 211 -11.73 8.26 -0.15
N ALA A 212 -12.96 7.94 0.26
CA ALA A 212 -13.50 8.38 1.56
C ALA A 212 -12.65 7.92 2.77
N TRP A 213 -12.00 6.76 2.69
CA TRP A 213 -11.13 6.25 3.76
C TRP A 213 -9.71 6.81 3.72
N PHE A 214 -9.15 7.04 2.52
CA PHE A 214 -7.74 7.39 2.37
C PHE A 214 -7.49 8.89 2.13
N GLY A 215 -8.49 9.64 1.67
CA GLY A 215 -8.41 11.08 1.46
C GLY A 215 -7.23 11.48 0.56
N ASP A 216 -6.36 12.33 1.09
CA ASP A 216 -5.12 12.82 0.46
C ASP A 216 -4.07 11.75 0.18
N ARG A 217 -4.23 10.54 0.74
CA ARG A 217 -3.37 9.37 0.54
C ARG A 217 -4.04 8.29 -0.31
N TRP A 218 -5.11 8.64 -1.01
CA TRP A 218 -5.80 7.68 -1.86
C TRP A 218 -4.94 7.32 -3.08
N PRO A 219 -4.63 6.02 -3.32
CA PRO A 219 -3.79 5.60 -4.43
C PRO A 219 -4.31 5.98 -5.81
N GLY A 220 -5.61 6.29 -5.93
CA GLY A 220 -6.21 6.80 -7.17
C GLY A 220 -5.87 8.25 -7.49
N LEU A 221 -5.20 8.99 -6.60
CA LEU A 221 -4.73 10.35 -6.88
C LEU A 221 -3.51 10.38 -7.79
N GLN A 222 -2.61 9.39 -7.68
CA GLN A 222 -1.35 9.24 -8.44
C GLN A 222 -0.77 10.58 -8.93
N ALA A 223 -0.42 11.46 -8.01
CA ALA A 223 0.07 12.77 -8.37
C ALA A 223 1.58 12.72 -8.70
N PRO A 224 2.06 13.42 -9.73
CA PRO A 224 1.31 14.34 -10.59
C PRO A 224 0.67 13.70 -11.84
N GLN A 225 0.79 12.38 -12.01
CA GLN A 225 0.44 11.71 -13.27
C GLN A 225 -1.06 11.76 -13.60
N HIS A 226 -1.96 11.72 -12.60
CA HIS A 226 -3.38 11.98 -12.85
C HIS A 226 -3.61 13.50 -12.88
N THR A 227 -3.92 14.02 -14.06
CA THR A 227 -4.21 15.44 -14.29
C THR A 227 -5.67 15.78 -13.96
N VAL A 228 -6.55 14.77 -13.95
CA VAL A 228 -8.00 14.89 -13.75
C VAL A 228 -8.54 13.71 -12.93
N LEU A 229 -9.52 13.97 -12.07
CA LEU A 229 -10.14 13.00 -11.18
C LEU A 229 -11.65 12.98 -11.42
N TYR A 230 -12.19 11.81 -11.76
CA TYR A 230 -13.59 11.65 -12.10
C TYR A 230 -14.38 11.00 -10.97
N ASP A 231 -15.53 11.59 -10.65
CA ASP A 231 -16.63 10.85 -10.03
C ASP A 231 -17.59 10.32 -11.10
N ARG A 232 -18.62 9.56 -10.68
CA ARG A 232 -19.63 9.05 -11.62
C ARG A 232 -20.25 10.16 -12.47
N GLU A 233 -20.66 11.27 -11.87
CA GLU A 233 -21.41 12.31 -12.57
C GLU A 233 -20.55 13.02 -13.62
N THR A 234 -19.35 13.43 -13.24
CA THR A 234 -18.41 14.17 -14.09
C THR A 234 -17.88 13.31 -15.24
N LEU A 235 -17.66 12.01 -15.02
CA LEU A 235 -17.30 11.07 -16.11
C LEU A 235 -18.42 10.95 -17.14
N LEU A 236 -19.64 10.64 -16.69
CA LEU A 236 -20.78 10.46 -17.59
C LEU A 236 -21.11 11.76 -18.33
N ARG A 237 -20.97 12.91 -17.67
CA ARG A 237 -21.14 14.21 -18.29
C ARG A 237 -20.08 14.49 -19.35
N ALA A 238 -18.80 14.19 -19.09
CA ALA A 238 -17.72 14.37 -20.06
C ALA A 238 -17.95 13.53 -21.33
N VAL A 239 -18.24 12.24 -21.16
CA VAL A 239 -18.53 11.32 -22.27
C VAL A 239 -19.79 11.76 -23.04
N GLY A 240 -20.87 12.10 -22.33
CA GLY A 240 -22.12 12.56 -22.96
C GLY A 240 -21.99 13.89 -23.70
N THR A 241 -21.23 14.85 -23.17
CA THR A 241 -21.01 16.16 -23.81
C THR A 241 -20.28 16.04 -25.15
N CYS A 242 -19.43 15.01 -25.32
CA CYS A 242 -18.79 14.74 -26.59
C CYS A 242 -19.73 14.13 -27.63
N GLY A 243 -20.88 13.59 -27.22
CA GLY A 243 -21.86 12.97 -28.13
C GLY A 243 -21.96 11.45 -28.05
N PHE A 244 -21.46 10.83 -26.98
CA PHE A 244 -21.66 9.40 -26.73
C PHE A 244 -22.93 9.14 -25.92
N ASP A 245 -23.67 8.11 -26.31
CA ASP A 245 -24.74 7.54 -25.48
C ASP A 245 -24.19 6.52 -24.48
N VAL A 246 -24.45 6.74 -23.20
CA VAL A 246 -23.98 5.84 -22.13
C VAL A 246 -24.90 4.63 -22.03
N VAL A 247 -24.43 3.48 -22.54
CA VAL A 247 -25.21 2.22 -22.54
C VAL A 247 -25.08 1.41 -21.25
N ASP A 248 -23.97 1.51 -20.53
CA ASP A 248 -23.74 0.79 -19.27
C ASP A 248 -22.70 1.54 -18.40
N TYR A 249 -22.76 1.32 -17.09
CA TYR A 249 -21.79 1.86 -16.13
C TYR A 249 -21.45 0.79 -15.09
N LEU A 250 -20.18 0.39 -15.07
CA LEU A 250 -19.67 -0.57 -14.11
C LEU A 250 -18.99 0.16 -12.94
N PRO A 251 -19.44 -0.01 -11.68
CA PRO A 251 -18.81 0.62 -10.53
C PRO A 251 -17.48 -0.04 -10.12
N TYR A 252 -16.93 -0.91 -10.95
CA TYR A 252 -15.69 -1.65 -10.77
C TYR A 252 -15.04 -1.85 -12.15
N GLY A 253 -13.72 -1.96 -12.18
CA GLY A 253 -12.94 -2.18 -13.40
C GLY A 253 -12.40 -3.61 -13.52
N ALA A 254 -11.40 -3.80 -14.38
CA ALA A 254 -10.75 -5.09 -14.60
C ALA A 254 -9.79 -5.47 -13.45
N PHE A 255 -9.28 -4.51 -12.68
CA PHE A 255 -8.42 -4.77 -11.53
C PHE A 255 -9.12 -5.72 -10.53
N PRO A 256 -8.42 -6.75 -9.98
CA PRO A 256 -9.09 -7.84 -9.30
C PRO A 256 -10.03 -7.36 -8.19
N ARG A 257 -11.23 -7.96 -8.18
CA ARG A 257 -12.26 -7.88 -7.13
C ARG A 257 -11.73 -8.40 -5.79
N LEU A 258 -10.74 -7.73 -5.20
CA LEU A 258 -9.99 -8.31 -4.09
C LEU A 258 -10.79 -8.37 -2.77
N LEU A 259 -12.05 -7.91 -2.74
CA LEU A 259 -12.92 -7.95 -1.57
C LEU A 259 -14.43 -8.16 -1.86
N LEU A 260 -14.84 -8.71 -3.02
CA LEU A 260 -16.28 -8.95 -3.28
C LEU A 260 -16.59 -10.32 -3.92
N PRO A 261 -16.39 -11.46 -3.21
CA PRO A 261 -17.08 -12.70 -3.57
C PRO A 261 -18.60 -12.63 -3.32
N VAL A 262 -19.10 -11.61 -2.60
CA VAL A 262 -20.48 -11.58 -2.08
C VAL A 262 -21.52 -11.08 -3.11
N TYR A 263 -21.11 -10.39 -4.18
CA TYR A 263 -22.04 -9.82 -5.17
C TYR A 263 -22.18 -10.69 -6.43
N ARG A 264 -22.34 -12.00 -6.26
CA ARG A 264 -22.60 -12.94 -7.37
C ARG A 264 -24.04 -13.47 -7.43
N ARG A 265 -24.99 -12.87 -6.71
CA ARG A 265 -26.34 -13.49 -6.56
C ARG A 265 -27.58 -12.64 -6.83
N ARG A 266 -27.51 -11.44 -7.39
CA ARG A 266 -28.72 -10.68 -7.75
C ARG A 266 -28.54 -9.79 -8.98
N LEU A 267 -28.30 -10.40 -10.14
CA LEU A 267 -28.63 -9.81 -11.45
C LEU A 267 -28.88 -10.97 -12.44
N SER A 268 -29.95 -11.72 -12.17
CA SER A 268 -30.61 -12.59 -13.14
C SER A 268 -32.07 -12.78 -12.71
N THR A 269 -32.90 -11.77 -12.93
CA THR A 269 -34.35 -11.97 -13.02
C THR A 269 -34.71 -11.92 -14.49
N ALA A 270 -34.36 -13.00 -15.18
CA ALA A 270 -35.10 -13.47 -16.35
C ALA A 270 -35.76 -14.78 -15.88
N GLU A 271 -37.09 -14.75 -15.84
CA GLU A 271 -37.95 -15.81 -15.34
C GLU A 271 -37.73 -17.13 -16.08
N ARG A 272 -37.64 -18.24 -15.34
CA ARG A 272 -37.94 -19.59 -15.85
C ARG A 272 -38.61 -20.45 -14.77
N PRO A 273 -39.46 -21.40 -15.16
CA PRO A 273 -40.61 -21.86 -14.40
C PRO A 273 -40.24 -22.78 -13.23
N ARG A 274 -41.09 -22.76 -12.20
CA ARG A 274 -41.08 -23.70 -11.08
C ARG A 274 -41.24 -25.13 -11.60
N ALA A 275 -40.32 -26.00 -11.21
CA ALA A 275 -40.52 -27.44 -11.19
C ALA A 275 -40.67 -27.90 -9.74
N GLU A 276 -41.60 -28.83 -9.55
CA GLU A 276 -42.20 -29.26 -8.30
C GLU A 276 -41.27 -30.02 -7.35
N SER A 277 -41.79 -30.14 -6.13
CA SER A 277 -41.30 -30.82 -4.94
C SER A 277 -40.78 -32.23 -5.17
N ARG A 278 -39.71 -32.58 -4.43
CA ARG A 278 -39.57 -33.93 -3.86
C ARG A 278 -39.21 -33.85 -2.38
N GLN A 279 -39.98 -34.62 -1.63
CA GLN A 279 -39.94 -34.89 -0.20
C GLN A 279 -38.60 -35.52 0.25
N GLY A 280 -38.25 -35.37 1.53
CA GLY A 280 -37.18 -36.16 2.15
C GLY A 280 -36.81 -35.73 3.57
N ASN A 281 -37.52 -36.30 4.55
CA ASN A 281 -37.23 -36.47 5.99
C ASN A 281 -36.23 -35.52 6.71
N ARG A 282 -36.79 -34.69 7.61
CA ARG A 282 -36.07 -34.14 8.77
C ARG A 282 -36.56 -34.84 10.03
N SER A 283 -35.74 -35.73 10.58
CA SER A 283 -35.98 -36.33 11.89
C SER A 283 -35.63 -35.33 12.99
N VAL A 284 -36.64 -34.95 13.77
CA VAL A 284 -36.52 -34.15 15.01
C VAL A 284 -36.50 -35.13 16.18
N PHE A 285 -35.47 -35.06 17.04
CA PHE A 285 -35.41 -35.90 18.25
C PHE A 285 -35.62 -35.04 19.50
N ARG A 286 -36.64 -35.42 20.29
CA ARG A 286 -36.98 -34.86 21.61
C ARG A 286 -36.21 -35.58 22.73
N ARG A 287 -35.93 -34.82 23.79
CA ARG A 287 -35.27 -35.20 25.04
C ARG A 287 -36.14 -36.12 25.92
N PRO A 288 -35.63 -37.21 26.51
CA PRO A 288 -36.32 -37.95 27.56
C PRO A 288 -36.09 -37.33 28.95
N ALA A 289 -37.08 -37.50 29.84
CA ALA A 289 -37.09 -37.11 31.26
C ALA A 289 -36.31 -38.11 32.16
N PRO A 290 -35.98 -37.77 33.42
CA PRO A 290 -34.87 -38.36 34.18
C PRO A 290 -35.28 -39.53 35.10
N HIS A 291 -34.32 -40.44 35.37
CA HIS A 291 -34.32 -41.40 36.48
C HIS A 291 -33.01 -41.25 37.30
N PRO A 292 -32.94 -41.73 38.57
CA PRO A 292 -32.31 -41.03 39.67
C PRO A 292 -31.00 -41.68 40.13
N ALA A 293 -30.15 -40.83 40.66
CA ALA A 293 -29.08 -41.01 41.63
C ALA A 293 -28.49 -42.42 41.87
N GLY A 294 -27.20 -42.54 41.55
CA GLY A 294 -26.25 -43.30 42.35
C GLY A 294 -25.15 -42.34 42.82
N ASP A 295 -24.87 -42.34 44.12
CA ASP A 295 -24.11 -41.39 44.95
C ASP A 295 -22.63 -41.10 44.57
N ALA A 296 -22.22 -41.30 43.31
CA ALA A 296 -20.87 -41.01 42.85
C ALA A 296 -20.66 -39.55 42.40
N VAL A 297 -21.74 -38.78 42.17
CA VAL A 297 -21.66 -37.40 41.64
C VAL A 297 -21.74 -36.33 42.74
N ARG A 298 -22.21 -36.68 43.95
CA ARG A 298 -22.36 -35.71 45.06
C ARG A 298 -21.04 -35.34 45.74
N LYS A 299 -19.96 -36.09 45.47
CA LYS A 299 -18.59 -35.73 45.90
C LYS A 299 -17.82 -34.87 44.88
N ALA A 300 -18.43 -34.57 43.73
CA ALA A 300 -17.83 -33.73 42.69
C ALA A 300 -18.46 -32.31 42.61
N LEU A 301 -19.35 -31.97 43.55
CA LEU A 301 -20.13 -30.73 43.55
C LEU A 301 -20.10 -29.98 44.89
N GLU A 302 -19.02 -30.14 45.67
CA GLU A 302 -18.62 -29.04 46.56
C GLU A 302 -17.85 -28.02 45.69
N PRO A 303 -18.13 -26.70 45.80
CA PRO A 303 -17.38 -25.68 45.08
C PRO A 303 -15.97 -25.58 45.67
N GLY A 304 -15.13 -26.54 45.32
CA GLY A 304 -13.69 -26.44 45.44
C GLY A 304 -13.24 -25.26 44.60
N HIS A 305 -12.54 -24.33 45.24
CA HIS A 305 -11.92 -23.19 44.60
C HIS A 305 -10.96 -23.69 43.52
N ALA A 306 -11.44 -23.79 42.28
CA ALA A 306 -10.63 -24.08 41.11
C ALA A 306 -10.09 -22.76 40.57
N ASP A 307 -9.09 -22.20 41.25
CA ASP A 307 -8.21 -21.21 40.67
C ASP A 307 -7.50 -21.82 39.45
N GLY A 308 -8.06 -21.53 38.28
CA GLY A 308 -7.36 -20.91 37.16
C GLY A 308 -5.93 -21.32 36.83
N ASP A 309 -5.65 -22.60 36.56
CA ASP A 309 -4.41 -22.98 35.87
C ASP A 309 -4.62 -24.10 34.84
N LEU A 310 -4.96 -23.71 33.60
CA LEU A 310 -4.45 -24.47 32.45
C LEU A 310 -2.92 -24.31 32.49
N PRO A 311 -2.11 -25.38 32.41
CA PRO A 311 -0.67 -25.28 32.61
C PRO A 311 -0.12 -24.20 31.68
N GLU A 312 0.44 -23.13 32.26
CA GLU A 312 0.71 -21.84 31.59
C GLU A 312 1.43 -21.97 30.24
N ALA A 313 2.22 -23.02 30.07
CA ALA A 313 2.85 -23.41 28.81
C ALA A 313 1.85 -23.57 27.64
N ARG A 314 0.71 -24.25 27.85
CA ARG A 314 -0.33 -24.41 26.82
C ARG A 314 -0.98 -23.08 26.46
N MET A 315 -1.22 -22.24 27.45
CA MET A 315 -1.79 -20.90 27.25
C MET A 315 -0.82 -19.99 26.49
N SER A 316 0.48 -20.06 26.78
CA SER A 316 1.50 -19.32 26.04
C SER A 316 1.60 -19.76 24.58
N VAL A 317 1.50 -21.06 24.30
CA VAL A 317 1.49 -21.60 22.93
C VAL A 317 0.26 -21.11 22.16
N LEU A 318 -0.92 -21.13 22.79
CA LEU A 318 -2.15 -20.62 22.18
C LEU A 318 -2.07 -19.12 21.86
N ARG A 319 -1.53 -18.31 22.77
CA ARG A 319 -1.30 -16.87 22.52
C ARG A 319 -0.30 -16.65 21.40
N GLY A 320 0.77 -17.45 21.34
CA GLY A 320 1.73 -17.42 20.24
C GLY A 320 1.11 -17.79 18.89
N ALA A 321 0.29 -18.83 18.85
CA ALA A 321 -0.44 -19.22 17.64
C ALA A 321 -1.44 -18.14 17.20
N ALA A 322 -2.17 -17.53 18.14
CA ALA A 322 -3.08 -16.42 17.86
C ALA A 322 -2.32 -15.19 17.32
N GLY A 323 -1.18 -14.84 17.92
CA GLY A 323 -0.32 -13.76 17.44
C GLY A 323 0.23 -14.05 16.03
N ALA A 324 0.70 -15.27 15.77
CA ALA A 324 1.16 -15.69 14.45
C ALA A 324 0.05 -15.65 13.40
N LEU A 325 -1.18 -16.05 13.76
CA LEU A 325 -2.35 -15.93 12.89
C LEU A 325 -2.65 -14.48 12.55
N VAL A 326 -2.63 -13.57 13.53
CA VAL A 326 -2.81 -12.12 13.31
C VAL A 326 -1.77 -11.57 12.34
N ILE A 327 -0.48 -11.92 12.53
CA ILE A 327 0.60 -11.48 11.62
C ILE A 327 0.40 -12.06 10.23
N THR A 328 -0.02 -13.32 10.11
CA THR A 328 -0.30 -13.97 8.83
C THR A 328 -1.43 -13.28 8.08
N LEU A 329 -2.57 -13.05 8.74
CA LEU A 329 -3.69 -12.31 8.16
C LEU A 329 -3.29 -10.87 7.77
N ALA A 330 -2.56 -10.17 8.65
CA ALA A 330 -2.05 -8.84 8.35
C ALA A 330 -1.10 -8.84 7.15
N SER A 331 -0.25 -9.87 7.00
CA SER A 331 0.64 -9.99 5.85
C SER A 331 -0.14 -10.16 4.55
N VAL A 332 -1.21 -10.98 4.56
CA VAL A 332 -2.11 -11.15 3.42
C VAL A 332 -2.79 -9.82 3.09
N VAL A 333 -3.30 -9.09 4.09
CA VAL A 333 -3.91 -7.77 3.89
C VAL A 333 -2.90 -6.75 3.34
N VAL A 334 -1.65 -6.77 3.82
CA VAL A 334 -0.57 -5.91 3.30
C VAL A 334 -0.17 -6.30 1.88
N LEU A 335 -0.15 -7.59 1.52
CA LEU A 335 0.07 -8.07 0.15
C LEU A 335 -1.07 -7.62 -0.77
N ILE A 336 -2.31 -7.78 -0.32
CA ILE A 336 -3.52 -7.34 -1.01
C ILE A 336 -3.47 -5.84 -1.26
N ALA A 337 -3.27 -5.06 -0.19
CA ALA A 337 -3.11 -3.62 -0.27
C ALA A 337 -1.92 -3.27 -1.17
N GLY A 338 -0.81 -3.98 -1.02
CA GLY A 338 0.39 -3.86 -1.82
C GLY A 338 0.13 -4.08 -3.31
N VAL A 339 -0.62 -5.10 -3.70
CA VAL A 339 -1.00 -5.32 -5.11
C VAL A 339 -1.92 -4.20 -5.60
N VAL A 340 -2.93 -3.81 -4.82
CA VAL A 340 -3.89 -2.74 -5.17
C VAL A 340 -3.20 -1.38 -5.30
N THR A 341 -2.18 -1.13 -4.49
CA THR A 341 -1.44 0.14 -4.44
C THR A 341 -0.05 0.02 -5.03
N LEU A 342 0.21 -1.06 -5.75
CA LEU A 342 1.44 -1.37 -6.48
C LEU A 342 2.73 -1.25 -5.65
N PHE A 343 2.64 -1.59 -4.36
CA PHE A 343 3.72 -1.52 -3.37
C PHE A 343 4.25 -0.10 -3.15
N ARG A 344 3.43 0.91 -3.46
CA ARG A 344 3.81 2.32 -3.38
C ARG A 344 3.20 3.04 -2.16
N ALA A 345 2.08 2.54 -1.61
CA ALA A 345 1.43 3.11 -0.42
C ALA A 345 2.07 2.67 0.92
N ARG A 346 3.37 2.93 1.11
CA ARG A 346 4.13 2.53 2.32
C ARG A 346 3.47 2.93 3.64
N ARG A 347 2.91 4.16 3.68
CA ARG A 347 2.23 4.71 4.86
C ARG A 347 0.99 3.90 5.23
N LEU A 348 0.24 3.39 4.24
CA LEU A 348 -0.88 2.47 4.44
C LEU A 348 -0.41 1.15 5.05
N TYR A 349 0.65 0.55 4.51
CA TYR A 349 1.16 -0.72 5.05
C TYR A 349 1.64 -0.57 6.49
N SER A 350 2.26 0.58 6.80
CA SER A 350 2.68 0.93 8.16
C SER A 350 1.49 1.09 9.11
N ALA A 351 0.36 1.65 8.64
CA ALA A 351 -0.86 1.75 9.42
C ALA A 351 -1.50 0.37 9.69
N ILE A 352 -1.53 -0.51 8.68
CA ILE A 352 -2.01 -1.90 8.84
C ILE A 352 -1.10 -2.65 9.83
N ALA A 353 0.22 -2.53 9.69
CA ALA A 353 1.18 -3.14 10.59
C ALA A 353 1.03 -2.65 12.04
N ARG A 354 0.76 -1.35 12.25
CA ARG A 354 0.46 -0.79 13.58
C ARG A 354 -0.76 -1.44 14.22
N LEU A 355 -1.85 -1.59 13.47
CA LEU A 355 -3.07 -2.26 13.97
C LEU A 355 -2.79 -3.73 14.28
N ALA A 356 -2.07 -4.42 13.41
CA ALA A 356 -1.66 -5.81 13.63
C ALA A 356 -0.78 -5.96 14.88
N ALA A 357 0.20 -5.08 15.07
CA ALA A 357 1.07 -5.10 16.25
C ALA A 357 0.28 -4.88 17.55
N ARG A 358 -0.70 -3.96 17.55
CA ARG A 358 -1.62 -3.76 18.69
C ARG A 358 -2.47 -5.00 18.96
N ALA A 359 -2.98 -5.64 17.91
CA ALA A 359 -3.75 -6.87 18.05
C ALA A 359 -2.89 -8.02 18.60
N VAL A 360 -1.64 -8.16 18.16
CA VAL A 360 -0.69 -9.14 18.73
C VAL A 360 -0.44 -8.85 20.21
N LEU A 361 -0.14 -7.61 20.58
CA LEU A 361 0.04 -7.26 22.00
C LEU A 361 -1.21 -7.57 22.83
N ALA A 362 -2.40 -7.34 22.27
CA ALA A 362 -3.67 -7.69 22.90
C ALA A 362 -3.86 -9.20 23.06
N THR A 363 -3.43 -10.05 22.11
CA THR A 363 -3.50 -11.53 22.27
C THR A 363 -2.63 -12.01 23.42
N TYR A 364 -1.52 -11.31 23.70
CA TYR A 364 -0.69 -11.57 24.87
C TYR A 364 -1.19 -10.89 26.16
N GLY A 365 -2.23 -10.03 26.07
CA GLY A 365 -2.73 -9.21 27.17
C GLY A 365 -1.70 -8.20 27.68
N VAL A 366 -0.84 -7.72 26.79
CA VAL A 366 0.16 -6.68 27.05
C VAL A 366 -0.45 -5.31 26.76
N ARG A 367 -0.48 -4.45 27.77
CA ARG A 367 -0.88 -3.04 27.65
C ARG A 367 0.39 -2.19 27.48
N VAL A 368 0.40 -1.31 26.49
CA VAL A 368 1.52 -0.36 26.27
C VAL A 368 1.13 1.00 26.81
N ARG A 369 1.88 1.49 27.80
CA ARG A 369 1.79 2.85 28.34
C ARG A 369 2.94 3.68 27.78
N VAL A 370 2.64 4.85 27.24
CA VAL A 370 3.65 5.78 26.72
C VAL A 370 3.64 7.03 27.59
N GLN A 371 4.81 7.47 28.01
CA GLN A 371 4.98 8.67 28.84
C GLN A 371 6.27 9.42 28.45
N GLY A 372 6.41 10.66 28.91
CA GLY A 372 7.54 11.53 28.57
C GLY A 372 7.16 12.54 27.47
N GLN A 373 8.12 12.88 26.60
CA GLN A 373 7.93 13.89 25.54
C GLN A 373 7.06 13.37 24.39
N ILE A 374 5.75 13.59 24.51
CA ILE A 374 4.75 13.32 23.48
C ILE A 374 3.93 14.59 23.19
N PRO A 375 3.38 14.77 21.97
CA PRO A 375 3.41 13.87 20.82
C PRO A 375 4.80 13.74 20.17
N PHE A 376 5.02 12.64 19.43
CA PHE A 376 6.27 12.45 18.66
C PHE A 376 6.47 13.57 17.62
N PRO A 377 7.72 14.00 17.36
CA PRO A 377 8.01 15.01 16.35
C PRO A 377 7.49 14.62 14.97
N ARG A 378 6.93 15.61 14.25
CA ARG A 378 6.49 15.45 12.85
C ARG A 378 7.61 15.72 11.84
N THR A 379 8.71 16.33 12.29
CA THR A 379 9.92 16.55 11.52
C THR A 379 10.71 15.25 11.36
N GLN A 380 11.59 15.22 10.35
CA GLN A 380 12.50 14.08 10.16
C GLN A 380 13.33 13.87 11.42
N THR A 381 13.32 12.63 11.94
CA THR A 381 13.90 12.30 13.26
C THR A 381 14.52 10.91 13.23
N VAL A 382 15.62 10.72 13.97
CA VAL A 382 16.18 9.40 14.26
C VAL A 382 15.68 8.94 15.62
N TYR A 383 14.89 7.87 15.64
CA TYR A 383 14.39 7.24 16.87
C TYR A 383 15.33 6.11 17.29
N ILE A 384 15.66 6.03 18.58
CA ILE A 384 16.48 4.96 19.14
C ILE A 384 15.86 4.35 20.40
N SER A 385 16.11 3.08 20.68
CA SER A 385 15.76 2.46 21.97
C SER A 385 16.73 1.34 22.36
N ASN A 386 16.74 1.01 23.65
CA ASN A 386 17.27 -0.27 24.14
C ASN A 386 16.50 -1.43 23.50
N HIS A 387 17.10 -2.61 23.48
CA HIS A 387 16.53 -3.81 22.89
C HIS A 387 16.70 -5.01 23.81
N THR A 388 15.70 -5.25 24.67
CA THR A 388 15.78 -6.26 25.73
C THR A 388 14.85 -7.46 25.49
N SER A 389 13.93 -7.38 24.53
CA SER A 389 12.84 -8.35 24.38
C SER A 389 12.39 -8.56 22.93
N THR A 390 11.74 -9.70 22.68
CA THR A 390 11.08 -9.98 21.39
C THR A 390 9.86 -9.06 21.19
N LEU A 391 9.20 -8.65 22.27
CA LEU A 391 8.06 -7.71 22.24
C LEU A 391 8.46 -6.31 21.77
N ASP A 392 9.73 -5.91 21.87
CA ASP A 392 10.20 -4.58 21.46
C ASP A 392 9.73 -4.23 20.05
N LEU A 393 9.81 -5.19 19.12
CA LEU A 393 9.37 -4.98 17.73
C LEU A 393 7.87 -4.63 17.66
N PHE A 394 7.02 -5.35 18.39
CA PHE A 394 5.57 -5.11 18.37
C PHE A 394 5.21 -3.82 19.12
N VAL A 395 5.87 -3.54 20.24
CA VAL A 395 5.71 -2.28 20.98
C VAL A 395 6.06 -1.11 20.07
N LEU A 396 7.25 -1.14 19.46
CA LEU A 396 7.74 -0.12 18.53
C LEU A 396 6.77 0.14 17.37
N VAL A 397 6.31 -0.91 16.69
CA VAL A 397 5.38 -0.76 15.57
C VAL A 397 4.00 -0.26 16.05
N ALA A 398 3.55 -0.65 17.25
CA ALA A 398 2.29 -0.20 17.84
C ALA A 398 2.29 1.28 18.24
N LEU A 399 3.46 1.86 18.58
CA LEU A 399 3.63 3.30 18.83
C LEU A 399 3.16 4.12 17.61
N GLY A 400 3.45 3.63 16.41
CA GLY A 400 3.09 4.30 15.16
C GLY A 400 3.86 5.59 14.95
N LEU A 401 5.19 5.51 15.04
CA LEU A 401 6.10 6.64 14.85
C LEU A 401 5.82 7.36 13.51
N PRO A 402 5.74 8.71 13.50
CA PRO A 402 5.41 9.48 12.30
C PRO A 402 6.41 9.25 11.17
N ASN A 403 5.91 8.88 9.98
CA ASN A 403 6.69 8.71 8.75
C ASN A 403 7.98 7.90 8.90
N CYS A 404 7.98 6.89 9.77
CA CYS A 404 9.20 6.19 10.17
C CYS A 404 9.48 4.92 9.33
N ARG A 405 10.74 4.69 8.98
CA ARG A 405 11.31 3.41 8.52
C ARG A 405 12.05 2.72 9.66
N PHE A 406 12.44 1.47 9.46
CA PHE A 406 13.07 0.66 10.50
C PHE A 406 14.35 0.01 9.98
N PHE A 407 15.37 -0.07 10.83
CA PHE A 407 16.47 -1.01 10.67
C PHE A 407 16.18 -2.27 11.48
N LEU A 408 16.01 -3.40 10.79
CA LEU A 408 15.74 -4.69 11.42
C LEU A 408 16.77 -5.73 10.96
N SER A 409 17.00 -6.77 11.78
CA SER A 409 17.87 -7.88 11.39
C SER A 409 17.37 -8.57 10.13
N GLY A 410 18.28 -8.86 9.19
CA GLY A 410 17.99 -9.66 7.99
C GLY A 410 17.41 -11.05 8.30
N PHE A 411 17.61 -11.57 9.51
CA PHE A 411 17.00 -12.82 9.98
C PHE A 411 15.46 -12.77 9.94
N LEU A 412 14.85 -11.60 10.16
CA LEU A 412 13.39 -11.45 10.13
C LEU A 412 12.79 -11.79 8.76
N ARG A 413 13.59 -11.72 7.68
CA ARG A 413 13.14 -12.10 6.33
C ARG A 413 12.78 -13.59 6.23
N LYS A 414 13.35 -14.45 7.10
CA LYS A 414 13.05 -15.88 7.13
C LYS A 414 11.64 -16.17 7.64
N PHE A 415 11.07 -15.27 8.43
CA PHE A 415 9.68 -15.37 8.89
C PHE A 415 8.76 -14.71 7.87
N VAL A 416 8.33 -15.49 6.87
CA VAL A 416 7.67 -14.98 5.65
C VAL A 416 6.60 -13.92 5.92
N PRO A 417 5.58 -14.13 6.79
CA PRO A 417 4.55 -13.11 7.04
C PRO A 417 5.12 -11.78 7.56
N LEU A 418 6.04 -11.85 8.53
CA LEU A 418 6.66 -10.66 9.13
C LEU A 418 7.62 -10.00 8.15
N GLY A 419 8.36 -10.79 7.38
CA GLY A 419 9.27 -10.33 6.34
C GLY A 419 8.56 -9.56 5.24
N ILE A 420 7.36 -10.00 4.83
CA ILE A 420 6.52 -9.28 3.86
C ILE A 420 6.10 -7.92 4.40
N ILE A 421 5.57 -7.87 5.63
CA ILE A 421 5.13 -6.62 6.26
C ILE A 421 6.32 -5.65 6.38
N ALA A 422 7.45 -6.13 6.89
CA ALA A 422 8.66 -5.32 7.05
C ALA A 422 9.18 -4.80 5.69
N TRP A 423 9.20 -5.64 4.65
CA TRP A 423 9.59 -5.23 3.30
C TRP A 423 8.65 -4.16 2.74
N ALA A 424 7.34 -4.35 2.85
CA ALA A 424 6.34 -3.40 2.39
C ALA A 424 6.47 -2.05 3.12
N MET A 425 6.74 -2.06 4.43
CA MET A 425 7.01 -0.86 5.22
C MET A 425 8.32 -0.13 4.86
N GLY A 426 9.12 -0.71 3.95
CA GLY A 426 10.36 -0.11 3.48
C GLY A 426 11.52 -0.23 4.46
N THR A 427 11.53 -1.32 5.24
CA THR A 427 12.57 -1.64 6.24
C THR A 427 13.94 -1.83 5.59
N PHE A 428 14.97 -1.23 6.18
CA PHE A 428 16.36 -1.51 5.86
C PHE A 428 16.82 -2.74 6.66
N PHE A 429 17.15 -3.83 5.97
CA PHE A 429 17.56 -5.05 6.66
C PHE A 429 19.07 -5.06 6.85
N THR A 430 19.51 -5.24 8.08
CA THR A 430 20.92 -5.28 8.45
C THR A 430 21.51 -6.69 8.33
N VAL A 431 22.83 -6.72 8.25
CA VAL A 431 23.63 -7.96 8.31
C VAL A 431 24.42 -8.02 9.61
N PRO A 432 24.91 -9.20 10.05
CA PRO A 432 25.66 -9.35 11.28
C PRO A 432 26.93 -8.48 11.31
N GLN A 433 27.49 -8.29 12.52
CA GLN A 433 28.60 -7.36 12.76
C GLN A 433 29.94 -7.78 12.12
N ASP A 434 30.05 -9.01 11.63
CA ASP A 434 31.21 -9.54 10.90
C ASP A 434 31.32 -9.08 9.43
N ARG A 435 30.29 -8.44 8.87
CA ARG A 435 30.25 -7.95 7.47
C ARG A 435 30.24 -6.42 7.33
N PRO A 436 31.34 -5.71 7.66
CA PRO A 436 31.36 -4.25 7.79
C PRO A 436 31.09 -3.50 6.47
N ASP A 437 31.62 -3.97 5.33
CA ASP A 437 31.43 -3.31 4.04
C ASP A 437 29.98 -3.33 3.57
N GLU A 438 29.31 -4.48 3.75
CA GLU A 438 27.91 -4.62 3.41
C GLU A 438 27.03 -3.74 4.30
N ARG A 439 27.33 -3.64 5.61
CA ARG A 439 26.66 -2.69 6.50
C ARG A 439 26.86 -1.26 6.04
N ARG A 440 28.08 -0.86 5.67
CA ARG A 440 28.36 0.50 5.17
C ARG A 440 27.53 0.82 3.92
N ARG A 441 27.39 -0.13 2.99
CA ARG A 441 26.54 0.02 1.80
C ARG A 441 25.06 0.18 2.15
N ILE A 442 24.54 -0.62 3.09
CA ILE A 442 23.16 -0.54 3.55
C ILE A 442 22.87 0.82 4.21
N PHE A 443 23.75 1.27 5.11
CA PHE A 443 23.62 2.55 5.79
C PHE A 443 23.70 3.73 4.82
N LYS A 444 24.62 3.69 3.84
CA LYS A 444 24.69 4.72 2.79
C LYS A 444 23.39 4.79 1.98
N ARG A 445 22.90 3.65 1.48
CA ARG A 445 21.63 3.58 0.74
C ARG A 445 20.45 4.08 1.56
N ALA A 446 20.43 3.76 2.85
CA ALA A 446 19.40 4.24 3.75
C ALA A 446 19.47 5.77 3.93
N ALA A 447 20.65 6.33 4.18
CA ALA A 447 20.85 7.78 4.26
C ALA A 447 20.38 8.49 2.98
N ASP A 448 20.76 7.99 1.80
CA ASP A 448 20.32 8.54 0.51
C ASP A 448 18.79 8.50 0.35
N THR A 449 18.17 7.39 0.76
CA THR A 449 16.71 7.24 0.75
C THR A 449 16.04 8.23 1.69
N LEU A 450 16.57 8.37 2.91
CA LEU A 450 16.02 9.26 3.95
C LEU A 450 16.19 10.74 3.57
N ARG A 451 17.34 11.13 2.98
CA ARG A 451 17.53 12.49 2.45
C ARG A 451 16.51 12.84 1.38
N ARG A 452 16.27 11.92 0.44
CA ARG A 452 15.32 12.14 -0.65
C ARG A 452 13.87 12.21 -0.18
N THR A 453 13.50 11.38 0.80
CA THR A 453 12.10 11.21 1.21
C THR A 453 11.71 12.08 2.41
N GLY A 454 12.67 12.61 3.16
CA GLY A 454 12.42 13.32 4.42
C GLY A 454 11.84 12.42 5.53
N GLU A 455 11.91 11.10 5.36
CA GLU A 455 11.32 10.15 6.29
C GLU A 455 12.19 9.96 7.54
N SER A 456 11.52 9.74 8.68
CA SER A 456 12.19 9.39 9.93
C SER A 456 12.67 7.93 9.90
N VAL A 457 13.55 7.58 10.83
CA VAL A 457 14.07 6.20 10.92
C VAL A 457 14.27 5.77 12.35
N TYR A 458 14.00 4.50 12.62
CA TYR A 458 14.31 3.86 13.88
C TYR A 458 15.46 2.87 13.74
N LEU A 459 16.37 2.88 14.72
CA LEU A 459 17.42 1.88 14.90
C LEU A 459 17.63 1.60 16.39
N SER A 460 17.84 0.34 16.77
CA SER A 460 18.40 0.04 18.09
C SER A 460 19.93 0.13 18.03
N PRO A 461 20.57 1.03 18.81
CA PRO A 461 22.02 1.20 18.79
C PRO A 461 22.74 -0.04 19.34
N GLU A 462 22.12 -0.87 20.19
CA GLU A 462 22.74 -2.11 20.71
C GLU A 462 23.02 -3.13 19.59
N GLY A 463 22.28 -3.09 18.48
CA GLY A 463 22.47 -3.95 17.31
C GLY A 463 22.07 -5.42 17.50
N GLY A 464 21.78 -5.82 18.73
CA GLY A 464 21.26 -7.13 19.12
C GLY A 464 20.42 -7.00 20.40
N ARG A 465 19.78 -8.10 20.82
CA ARG A 465 19.02 -8.13 22.08
C ARG A 465 19.95 -8.33 23.26
N ILE A 466 19.84 -7.48 24.28
CA ILE A 466 20.59 -7.56 25.53
C ILE A 466 19.64 -8.01 26.64
N THR A 467 19.74 -9.27 27.07
CA THR A 467 18.84 -9.88 28.08
C THR A 467 19.46 -9.98 29.47
N THR A 468 20.71 -9.54 29.62
CA THR A 468 21.43 -9.53 30.91
C THR A 468 20.65 -8.71 31.95
N GLY A 469 19.95 -7.68 31.51
CA GLY A 469 19.26 -6.72 32.37
C GLY A 469 20.05 -5.45 32.59
N GLU A 470 21.13 -5.23 31.82
CA GLU A 470 21.92 -4.00 31.80
C GLU A 470 21.80 -3.31 30.43
N ILE A 471 22.23 -2.04 30.34
CA ILE A 471 22.32 -1.32 29.07
C ILE A 471 23.61 -1.66 28.34
N GLY A 472 23.46 -2.26 27.15
CA GLY A 472 24.57 -2.73 26.35
C GLY A 472 25.42 -1.61 25.74
N HIS A 473 26.45 -2.02 25.02
CA HIS A 473 27.25 -1.10 24.21
C HIS A 473 26.44 -0.58 23.01
N PHE A 474 26.53 0.72 22.74
CA PHE A 474 25.88 1.35 21.59
C PHE A 474 26.80 1.37 20.37
N ASN A 475 26.32 0.89 19.23
CA ASN A 475 26.98 0.98 17.94
C ASN A 475 26.83 2.39 17.34
N LYS A 476 27.85 2.84 16.60
CA LYS A 476 27.93 4.19 16.02
C LYS A 476 26.94 4.51 14.89
N GLY A 477 26.25 3.50 14.33
CA GLY A 477 25.47 3.65 13.10
C GLY A 477 24.33 4.67 13.17
N ALA A 478 23.54 4.66 14.24
CA ALA A 478 22.41 5.60 14.41
C ALA A 478 22.90 7.05 14.58
N PHE A 479 24.03 7.23 15.28
CA PHE A 479 24.61 8.54 15.59
C PHE A 479 25.27 9.17 14.36
N HIS A 480 26.00 8.39 13.56
CA HIS A 480 26.47 8.84 12.25
C HIS A 480 25.29 9.24 11.36
N MET A 481 24.22 8.44 11.32
CA MET A 481 23.05 8.75 10.49
C MET A 481 22.37 10.06 10.91
N ALA A 482 22.19 10.29 12.21
CA ALA A 482 21.60 11.53 12.71
C ALA A 482 22.47 12.76 12.40
N THR A 483 23.79 12.63 12.52
CA THR A 483 24.77 13.69 12.22
C THR A 483 24.80 14.00 10.73
N ASP A 484 24.86 12.98 9.88
CA ASP A 484 24.91 13.08 8.42
C ASP A 484 23.63 13.69 7.83
N LEU A 485 22.47 13.32 8.38
CA LEU A 485 21.19 13.89 8.00
C LEU A 485 20.92 15.25 8.66
N ARG A 486 21.69 15.63 9.70
CA ARG A 486 21.47 16.80 10.56
C ARG A 486 20.05 16.84 11.15
N VAL A 487 19.59 15.69 11.64
CA VAL A 487 18.24 15.52 12.21
C VAL A 487 18.32 15.09 13.68
N PRO A 488 17.37 15.54 14.51
CA PRO A 488 17.39 15.25 15.94
C PRO A 488 17.26 13.74 16.23
N ILE A 489 17.77 13.35 17.40
CA ILE A 489 17.57 12.01 17.96
C ILE A 489 16.48 12.07 19.03
N VAL A 490 15.51 11.17 18.96
CA VAL A 490 14.54 10.93 20.04
C VAL A 490 14.84 9.60 20.71
N PRO A 491 15.41 9.60 21.92
CA PRO A 491 15.66 8.39 22.68
C PRO A 491 14.37 7.87 23.33
N MET A 492 14.14 6.56 23.24
CA MET A 492 13.02 5.90 23.89
C MET A 492 13.54 4.76 24.76
N TYR A 493 13.22 4.77 26.04
CA TYR A 493 13.54 3.66 26.93
C TYR A 493 12.33 2.74 27.06
N PHE A 494 12.50 1.48 26.65
CA PHE A 494 11.47 0.45 26.71
C PHE A 494 11.65 -0.32 28.02
N HIS A 495 10.73 -0.12 28.95
CA HIS A 495 10.68 -0.86 30.20
C HIS A 495 9.74 -2.07 30.04
N ILE A 496 10.34 -3.24 29.83
CA ILE A 496 9.66 -4.54 29.75
C ILE A 496 10.11 -5.41 30.93
N PRO A 497 9.29 -5.56 31.99
CA PRO A 497 9.60 -6.43 33.11
C PRO A 497 9.91 -7.87 32.69
N LYS A 498 10.95 -8.50 33.26
CA LYS A 498 11.31 -9.92 32.97
C LYS A 498 10.17 -10.90 33.26
N ALA A 499 9.29 -10.56 34.22
CA ALA A 499 8.08 -11.33 34.51
C ALA A 499 7.06 -11.32 33.35
N ILE A 500 7.09 -10.31 32.48
CA ILE A 500 6.23 -10.22 31.30
C ILE A 500 6.90 -10.90 30.11
N ASP A 501 8.18 -10.66 29.87
CA ASP A 501 8.94 -11.35 28.82
C ASP A 501 10.39 -11.58 29.31
N PRO A 502 10.87 -12.84 29.36
CA PRO A 502 12.24 -13.14 29.76
C PRO A 502 13.30 -12.68 28.74
N GLY A 503 12.89 -12.16 27.60
CA GLY A 503 13.74 -11.53 26.58
C GLY A 503 13.89 -12.36 25.31
N LEU A 504 13.60 -13.66 25.36
CA LEU A 504 13.70 -14.60 24.24
C LEU A 504 12.47 -15.52 24.17
N GLY A 505 12.02 -15.79 22.94
CA GLY A 505 10.92 -16.69 22.66
C GLY A 505 9.54 -16.01 22.60
N TYR A 506 8.49 -16.83 22.60
CA TYR A 506 7.08 -16.40 22.46
C TYR A 506 6.30 -16.55 23.78
N GLY A 507 7.02 -16.47 24.91
CA GLY A 507 6.56 -16.77 26.26
C GLY A 507 5.86 -15.64 27.01
N ALA A 508 5.45 -14.57 26.31
CA ALA A 508 5.01 -13.35 26.97
C ALA A 508 3.75 -13.55 27.84
N ARG A 509 3.79 -12.98 29.04
CA ARG A 509 2.70 -12.97 30.01
C ARG A 509 1.89 -11.68 29.94
N ARG A 510 0.72 -11.68 30.56
CA ARG A 510 -0.11 -10.47 30.65
C ARG A 510 0.59 -9.43 31.52
N GLY A 511 0.49 -8.16 31.16
CA GLY A 511 1.07 -7.09 31.96
C GLY A 511 1.11 -5.75 31.25
N THR A 512 1.83 -4.80 31.84
CA THR A 512 2.00 -3.45 31.28
C THR A 512 3.46 -3.21 30.92
N VAL A 513 3.70 -2.81 29.68
CA VAL A 513 4.99 -2.34 29.19
C VAL A 513 4.95 -0.81 29.14
N THR A 514 5.99 -0.16 29.63
CA THR A 514 6.08 1.31 29.64
C THR A 514 7.17 1.78 28.70
N VAL A 515 6.83 2.70 27.80
CA VAL A 515 7.77 3.39 26.92
C VAL A 515 7.98 4.80 27.44
N HIS A 516 9.21 5.11 27.82
CA HIS A 516 9.62 6.44 28.27
C HIS A 516 10.26 7.18 27.10
N VAL A 517 9.57 8.18 26.55
CA VAL A 517 10.09 9.04 25.49
C VAL A 517 10.92 10.15 26.14
N LEU A 518 12.23 10.09 25.95
CA LEU A 518 13.18 11.01 26.59
C LEU A 518 13.30 12.31 25.78
N PRO A 519 13.89 13.36 26.38
CA PRO A 519 14.11 14.61 25.68
C PRO A 519 14.82 14.46 24.34
N GLN A 520 14.28 15.15 23.33
CA GLN A 520 14.91 15.24 22.02
C GLN A 520 16.33 15.82 22.12
N ILE A 521 17.25 15.24 21.36
CA ILE A 521 18.65 15.64 21.31
C ILE A 521 18.91 16.26 19.94
N GLU A 522 19.23 17.55 19.94
CA GLU A 522 19.62 18.28 18.74
C GLU A 522 21.01 17.85 18.27
N THR A 523 21.13 17.55 16.98
CA THR A 523 22.38 17.09 16.33
C THR A 523 22.91 18.10 15.31
N GLY A 524 22.26 19.24 15.12
CA GLY A 524 22.64 20.23 14.11
C GLY A 524 24.04 20.81 14.27
N THR A 525 24.59 20.76 15.49
CA THR A 525 25.96 21.20 15.81
C THR A 525 26.96 20.05 15.91
N TRP A 526 26.53 18.80 15.71
CA TRP A 526 27.42 17.65 15.84
C TRP A 526 28.34 17.56 14.63
N THR A 527 29.61 17.27 14.90
CA THR A 527 30.62 17.00 13.86
C THR A 527 30.90 15.49 13.76
N GLU A 528 31.45 15.05 12.63
CA GLU A 528 31.77 13.61 12.43
C GLU A 528 32.79 13.09 13.44
N ASP A 529 33.73 13.94 13.87
CA ASP A 529 34.78 13.59 14.82
C ASP A 529 34.23 13.38 16.25
N GLU A 530 33.14 14.05 16.60
CA GLU A 530 32.51 13.99 17.93
C GLU A 530 31.49 12.85 18.07
N VAL A 531 31.17 12.12 16.98
CA VAL A 531 30.11 11.10 16.98
C VAL A 531 30.31 10.04 18.06
N MET A 532 31.55 9.64 18.33
CA MET A 532 31.85 8.62 19.35
C MET A 532 31.58 9.13 20.77
N THR A 533 31.97 10.37 21.07
CA THR A 533 31.69 11.02 22.37
C THR A 533 30.20 11.24 22.56
N ASN A 534 29.52 11.74 21.52
CA ASN A 534 28.08 11.95 21.55
C ASN A 534 27.29 10.65 21.74
N LYS A 535 27.72 9.56 21.09
CA LYS A 535 27.18 8.21 21.29
C LYS A 535 27.22 7.77 22.76
N GLU A 536 28.36 7.95 23.43
CA GLU A 536 28.48 7.58 24.85
C GLU A 536 27.61 8.46 25.75
N ARG A 537 27.56 9.78 25.51
CA ARG A 537 26.67 10.70 26.24
C ARG A 537 25.19 10.29 26.13
N VAL A 538 24.75 9.85 24.95
CA VAL A 538 23.39 9.34 24.78
C VAL A 538 23.20 8.01 25.50
N ARG A 539 24.20 7.11 25.48
CA ARG A 539 24.15 5.86 26.23
C ARG A 539 24.04 6.09 27.74
N GLU A 540 24.81 7.02 28.30
CA GLU A 540 24.74 7.40 29.73
C GLU A 540 23.34 7.84 30.13
N THR A 541 22.60 8.47 29.22
CA THR A 541 21.18 8.82 29.47
C THR A 541 20.31 7.58 29.61
N PHE A 542 20.51 6.54 28.80
CA PHE A 542 19.83 5.25 28.97
C PHE A 542 20.23 4.57 30.29
N VAL A 543 21.51 4.60 30.65
CA VAL A 543 22.02 4.02 31.92
C VAL A 543 21.38 4.71 33.12
N ARG A 544 21.31 6.04 33.13
CA ARG A 544 20.68 6.81 34.21
C ARG A 544 19.20 6.45 34.36
N VAL A 545 18.43 6.47 33.27
CA VAL A 545 17.01 6.08 33.30
C VAL A 545 16.83 4.63 33.75
N HIS A 546 17.71 3.74 33.32
CA HIS A 546 17.70 2.34 33.74
C HIS A 546 17.87 2.19 35.26
N GLN A 547 18.84 2.90 35.84
CA GLN A 547 19.10 2.88 37.28
C GLN A 547 17.93 3.47 38.09
N GLU A 548 17.40 4.63 37.66
CA GLU A 548 16.24 5.27 38.30
C GLU A 548 15.02 4.34 38.37
N LEU A 549 14.77 3.56 37.31
CA LEU A 549 13.65 2.62 37.23
C LEU A 549 13.89 1.29 37.94
N GLN A 550 15.13 0.96 38.31
CA GLN A 550 15.42 -0.21 39.16
C GLN A 550 15.31 0.14 40.65
N CYS A 551 15.47 1.41 41.02
CA CYS A 551 15.36 1.89 42.39
C CYS A 551 13.93 2.31 42.78
N ALA A 552 13.02 2.44 41.81
CA ALA A 552 11.61 2.82 41.99
C ALA A 552 10.68 1.58 41.92
#